data_AF-A0A166ENP0-F1
#
_entry.id   AF-A0A166ENP0-F1
#
_cell.length_a   1.000
_cell.length_b   1.000
_cell.length_c   1.000
_cell.angle_alpha   90.00
_cell.angle_beta   90.00
_cell.angle_gamma   90.00
#
_symmetry.space_group_name_H-M   'P 1'
#
loop_
_entity.id
_entity.type
_entity.pdbx_description
1 polymer ?
#
loop_
_entity_poly.entity_id
_entity_poly.type
_entity_poly.pdbx_seq_one_letter_code
_entity_poly.pdbx_strand_id
1 'polypeptide(L)'
;MLKHAASAISQASRVRGARLISASAVSRKDLVQDLYLRELKAYKPPPQAKDAHVGSVKSYSAPSPPKPPAVPADLAAELSKYDAEEPDLAESVTTTATSAEEGTSGGAKEFLAFLEQDLPKREAHH
;
A
#
# COMPACT_ATOMS: atom_id res chain seq x y z
N MET A 1 116.67 -34.71 -15.89
CA MET A 1 115.72 -34.20 -14.89
C MET A 1 114.97 -33.02 -15.53
N LEU A 2 113.95 -33.25 -16.35
CA LEU A 2 112.52 -33.47 -16.04
C LEU A 2 111.76 -32.18 -15.64
N LYS A 3 111.11 -31.54 -16.64
CA LYS A 3 109.80 -30.83 -16.62
C LYS A 3 109.74 -29.56 -15.74
N HIS A 4 109.03 -28.48 -16.07
CA HIS A 4 107.56 -28.40 -16.07
C HIS A 4 107.08 -27.17 -16.85
N ALA A 5 105.96 -27.37 -17.54
CA ALA A 5 105.23 -26.38 -18.33
C ALA A 5 104.02 -25.81 -17.56
N ALA A 6 103.39 -24.80 -18.20
CA ALA A 6 102.04 -24.27 -17.99
C ALA A 6 101.87 -23.33 -16.77
N SER A 7 101.01 -22.30 -16.78
CA SER A 7 99.88 -21.95 -17.65
C SER A 7 99.54 -20.47 -17.40
N ALA A 8 99.29 -19.69 -18.45
CA ALA A 8 98.81 -18.31 -18.32
C ALA A 8 97.29 -18.29 -18.16
N ILE A 9 96.80 -17.86 -16.99
CA ILE A 9 95.38 -17.67 -16.73
C ILE A 9 95.04 -16.20 -17.00
N SER A 10 94.54 -15.94 -18.21
CA SER A 10 93.88 -14.67 -18.53
C SER A 10 92.54 -14.62 -17.79
N GLN A 11 92.48 -13.92 -16.67
CA GLN A 11 91.21 -13.61 -16.00
C GLN A 11 90.47 -12.54 -16.82
N ALA A 12 89.61 -12.98 -17.74
CA ALA A 12 88.63 -12.12 -18.37
C ALA A 12 87.70 -11.57 -17.28
N SER A 13 87.76 -10.26 -17.05
CA SER A 13 86.81 -9.51 -16.23
C SER A 13 85.42 -9.61 -16.87
N ARG A 14 84.66 -10.63 -16.48
CA ARG A 14 83.23 -10.68 -16.74
C ARG A 14 82.60 -9.51 -15.98
N VAL A 15 82.33 -8.41 -16.67
CA VAL A 15 81.40 -7.37 -16.22
C VAL A 15 80.10 -8.09 -15.90
N ARG A 16 79.87 -8.33 -14.60
CA ARG A 16 78.64 -8.96 -14.10
C ARG A 16 77.51 -8.01 -14.48
N GLY A 17 76.70 -8.41 -15.45
CA GLY A 17 75.56 -7.64 -15.92
C GLY A 17 74.73 -7.15 -14.73
N ALA A 18 74.56 -5.83 -14.64
CA ALA A 18 73.70 -5.20 -13.65
C ALA A 18 72.27 -5.69 -13.85
N ARG A 19 71.84 -6.66 -13.04
CA ARG A 19 70.43 -7.02 -12.92
C ARG A 19 69.78 -6.02 -11.98
N LEU A 20 69.31 -4.90 -12.53
CA LEU A 20 68.43 -3.99 -11.80
C LEU A 20 67.05 -4.66 -11.70
N ILE A 21 66.87 -5.50 -10.68
CA ILE A 21 65.54 -5.97 -10.30
C ILE A 21 64.86 -4.76 -9.67
N SER A 22 64.09 -4.03 -10.48
CA SER A 22 63.20 -2.99 -9.98
C SER A 22 62.05 -3.69 -9.27
N ALA A 23 62.25 -4.02 -7.99
CA ALA A 23 61.16 -4.39 -7.11
C ALA A 23 60.34 -3.12 -6.89
N SER A 24 59.29 -2.90 -7.69
CA SER A 24 58.27 -1.92 -7.35
C SER A 24 57.83 -2.25 -5.94
N ALA A 25 58.06 -1.33 -5.00
CA ALA A 25 57.63 -1.51 -3.62
C ALA A 25 56.16 -1.95 -3.67
N VAL A 26 55.88 -3.16 -3.20
CA VAL A 26 54.50 -3.60 -2.94
C VAL A 26 53.87 -2.43 -2.22
N SER A 27 52.90 -1.77 -2.88
CA SER A 27 52.19 -0.63 -2.31
C SER A 27 51.84 -1.03 -0.89
N ARG A 28 52.40 -0.32 0.11
CA ARG A 28 52.25 -0.67 1.52
C ARG A 28 50.76 -0.63 1.83
N LYS A 29 50.10 -1.79 1.72
CA LYS A 29 48.67 -1.92 1.99
C LYS A 29 48.49 -1.63 3.47
N ASP A 30 47.56 -0.75 3.78
CA ASP A 30 47.19 -0.48 5.15
C ASP A 30 46.41 -1.70 5.67
N LEU A 31 47.11 -2.53 6.46
CA LEU A 31 46.55 -3.75 7.02
C LEU A 31 45.36 -3.48 7.94
N VAL A 32 45.33 -2.32 8.60
CA VAL A 32 44.23 -1.93 9.48
C VAL A 32 42.99 -1.63 8.65
N GLN A 33 43.15 -0.87 7.57
CA GLN A 33 42.07 -0.57 6.63
C GLN A 33 41.53 -1.83 5.96
N ASP A 34 42.42 -2.72 5.50
CA ASP A 34 42.03 -3.97 4.85
C ASP A 34 41.27 -4.91 5.81
N LEU A 35 41.71 -5.00 7.07
CA LEU A 35 41.03 -5.78 8.11
C LEU A 35 39.64 -5.21 8.37
N TYR A 36 39.52 -3.90 8.55
CA TYR A 36 38.24 -3.23 8.79
C TYR A 36 37.25 -3.46 7.64
N LEU A 37 37.68 -3.25 6.40
CA LEU A 37 36.84 -3.47 5.23
C LEU A 37 36.43 -4.94 5.07
N ARG A 38 37.31 -5.88 5.43
CA ARG A 38 37.01 -7.31 5.43
C ARG A 38 35.94 -7.66 6.44
N GLU A 39 36.01 -7.11 7.65
CA GLU A 39 35.02 -7.34 8.71
C GLU A 39 33.66 -6.73 8.35
N LEU A 40 33.63 -5.50 7.82
CA LEU A 40 32.39 -4.90 7.33
C LEU A 40 31.73 -5.73 6.22
N LYS A 41 32.52 -6.21 5.25
CA LYS A 41 32.00 -7.04 4.15
C LYS A 41 31.58 -8.45 4.61
N ALA A 42 32.24 -8.98 5.64
CA ALA A 42 31.91 -10.27 6.22
C ALA A 42 30.73 -10.20 7.21
N TYR A 43 30.37 -9.00 7.66
CA TYR A 43 29.29 -8.81 8.61
C TYR A 43 27.95 -9.24 7.99
N LYS A 44 27.33 -10.25 8.60
CA LYS A 44 25.96 -10.64 8.34
C LYS A 44 25.11 -10.10 9.49
N PRO A 45 24.15 -9.20 9.22
CA PRO A 45 23.23 -8.73 10.24
C PRO A 45 22.55 -9.91 10.94
N PRO A 46 22.33 -9.84 12.26
CA PRO A 46 21.57 -10.87 12.96
C PRO A 46 20.18 -10.99 12.33
N PRO A 47 19.64 -12.21 12.20
CA PRO A 47 18.31 -12.40 11.66
C PRO A 47 17.31 -11.63 12.51
N GLN A 48 16.42 -10.86 11.86
CA GLN A 48 15.35 -10.18 12.56
C GLN A 48 14.52 -11.23 13.32
N ALA A 49 14.34 -11.00 14.62
CA ALA A 49 13.48 -11.85 15.43
C ALA A 49 12.08 -11.88 14.80
N LYS A 50 11.48 -13.07 14.72
CA LYS A 50 10.14 -13.24 14.14
C LYS A 50 9.10 -12.33 14.83
N ASP A 51 9.35 -12.01 16.09
CA ASP A 51 8.50 -11.18 16.94
C ASP A 51 8.95 -9.71 17.00
N ALA A 52 9.79 -9.22 16.08
CA ALA A 52 10.24 -7.81 16.07
C ALA A 52 9.07 -6.79 15.95
N HIS A 53 7.89 -7.26 15.55
CA HIS A 53 6.66 -6.48 15.49
C HIS A 53 5.89 -6.44 16.83
N VAL A 54 6.16 -7.37 17.75
CA VAL A 54 5.50 -7.46 19.06
C VAL A 54 6.06 -6.35 19.96
N GLY A 55 5.23 -5.34 20.26
CA GLY A 55 5.58 -4.17 21.07
C GLY A 55 5.85 -2.89 20.26
N SER A 56 6.10 -3.00 18.95
CA SER A 56 6.18 -1.85 18.05
C SER A 56 4.80 -1.32 17.65
N VAL A 57 3.79 -2.20 17.63
CA VAL A 57 2.40 -1.87 17.27
C VAL A 57 1.45 -2.46 18.30
N LYS A 58 0.36 -1.74 18.58
CA LYS A 58 -0.73 -2.24 19.44
C LYS A 58 -1.40 -3.44 18.76
N SER A 59 -1.64 -4.51 19.51
CA SER A 59 -2.28 -5.73 19.00
C SER A 59 -3.67 -5.41 18.44
N TYR A 60 -3.87 -5.69 17.15
CA TYR A 60 -5.17 -5.55 16.53
C TYR A 60 -6.07 -6.74 16.89
N SER A 61 -7.25 -6.45 17.42
CA SER A 61 -8.32 -7.43 17.61
C SER A 61 -9.54 -6.92 16.87
N ALA A 62 -10.07 -7.73 15.96
CA ALA A 62 -11.30 -7.39 15.26
C ALA A 62 -12.46 -7.35 16.27
N PRO A 63 -13.32 -6.32 16.23
CA PRO A 63 -14.49 -6.29 17.08
C PRO A 63 -15.40 -7.48 16.75
N SER A 64 -16.02 -8.06 17.77
CA SER A 64 -17.00 -9.13 17.57
C SER A 64 -18.13 -8.64 16.65
N PRO A 65 -18.68 -9.51 15.78
CA PRO A 65 -19.79 -9.14 14.92
C PRO A 65 -20.96 -8.62 15.77
N PRO A 66 -21.73 -7.65 15.25
CA PRO A 66 -22.86 -7.08 15.99
C PRO A 66 -23.87 -8.19 16.30
N LYS A 67 -24.33 -8.23 17.55
CA LYS A 67 -25.40 -9.14 17.93
C LYS A 67 -26.69 -8.69 17.22
N PRO A 68 -27.41 -9.59 16.52
CA PRO A 68 -28.71 -9.23 15.97
C PRO A 68 -29.66 -8.82 17.09
N PRO A 69 -30.57 -7.86 16.84
CA PRO A 69 -31.55 -7.46 17.84
C PRO A 69 -32.35 -8.67 18.31
N ALA A 70 -32.55 -8.79 19.61
CA ALA A 70 -33.38 -9.83 20.17
C ALA A 70 -34.83 -9.59 19.71
N VAL A 71 -35.42 -10.60 19.09
CA VAL A 71 -36.84 -10.61 18.77
C VAL A 71 -37.62 -10.59 20.09
N PRO A 72 -38.62 -9.71 20.26
CA PRO A 72 -39.43 -9.68 21.47
C PRO A 72 -40.11 -11.04 21.68
N ALA A 73 -40.17 -11.48 22.93
CA ALA A 73 -40.65 -12.83 23.27
C ALA A 73 -42.12 -13.08 22.89
N ASP A 74 -42.90 -12.01 22.69
CA ASP A 74 -44.33 -12.08 22.38
C ASP A 74 -44.68 -11.30 21.10
N LEU A 75 -43.99 -11.63 20.01
CA LEU A 75 -44.31 -11.11 18.68
C LEU A 75 -45.77 -11.34 18.28
N ALA A 76 -46.39 -12.43 18.75
CA ALA A 76 -47.74 -12.80 18.34
C ALA A 76 -48.77 -11.80 18.88
N ALA A 77 -48.66 -11.41 20.16
CA ALA A 77 -49.54 -10.40 20.73
C ALA A 77 -49.29 -9.00 20.15
N GLU A 78 -48.04 -8.66 19.86
CA GLU A 78 -47.70 -7.37 19.22
C GLU A 78 -48.25 -7.28 17.79
N LEU A 79 -48.15 -8.35 16.99
CA LEU A 79 -48.77 -8.40 15.66
C LEU A 79 -50.29 -8.31 15.76
N SER A 80 -50.90 -9.02 16.70
CA SER A 80 -52.36 -9.02 16.87
C SER A 80 -52.89 -7.64 17.28
N LYS A 81 -52.11 -6.87 18.07
CA LYS A 81 -52.42 -5.49 18.40
C LYS A 81 -52.28 -4.56 17.19
N TYR A 82 -51.21 -4.72 16.41
CA TYR A 82 -50.99 -3.94 15.20
C TYR A 82 -52.09 -4.18 14.16
N ASP A 83 -52.50 -5.44 13.96
CA ASP A 83 -53.57 -5.80 13.04
C ASP A 83 -54.95 -5.30 13.51
N ALA A 84 -55.14 -5.14 14.82
CA ALA A 84 -56.37 -4.60 15.41
C ALA A 84 -56.39 -3.06 15.48
N GLU A 85 -55.24 -2.40 15.27
CA GLU A 85 -55.11 -0.95 15.29
C GLU A 85 -55.45 -0.41 13.90
N GLU A 86 -56.67 0.08 13.72
CA GLU A 86 -57.03 0.83 12.51
C GLU A 86 -56.26 2.16 12.51
N PRO A 87 -55.61 2.54 11.39
CA PRO A 87 -54.97 3.83 11.29
C PRO A 87 -56.02 4.93 11.42
N ASP A 88 -55.72 5.97 12.21
CA ASP A 88 -56.56 7.16 12.35
C ASP A 88 -56.57 7.93 11.03
N LEU A 89 -57.42 7.48 10.12
CA LEU A 89 -57.78 8.19 8.90
C LEU A 89 -58.65 9.34 9.35
N ALA A 90 -58.06 10.55 9.41
CA ALA A 90 -58.81 11.78 9.61
C ALA A 90 -60.08 11.72 8.75
N GLU A 91 -61.24 11.77 9.41
CA GLU A 91 -62.55 11.59 8.79
C GLU A 91 -62.57 12.37 7.47
N SER A 92 -62.73 11.66 6.35
CA SER A 92 -63.03 12.31 5.09
C SER A 92 -64.42 12.94 5.24
N VAL A 93 -64.45 14.19 5.70
CA VAL A 93 -65.67 14.98 5.78
C VAL A 93 -66.29 14.90 4.39
N THR A 94 -67.44 14.26 4.31
CA THR A 94 -68.30 14.25 3.13
C THR A 94 -68.86 15.67 2.98
N THR A 95 -68.03 16.59 2.48
CA THR A 95 -68.46 17.90 2.01
C THR A 95 -68.57 17.79 0.50
N THR A 96 -69.81 17.71 0.05
CA THR A 96 -70.28 18.06 -1.28
C THR A 96 -69.41 19.16 -1.90
N ALA A 97 -68.88 18.87 -3.09
CA ALA A 97 -68.17 19.77 -3.99
C ALA A 97 -68.19 21.25 -3.60
N THR A 98 -67.06 21.73 -3.09
CA THR A 98 -66.54 23.03 -3.52
C THR A 98 -65.05 22.85 -3.61
N SER A 99 -64.55 22.79 -4.84
CA SER A 99 -63.12 22.81 -5.12
C SER A 99 -62.52 24.06 -4.48
N ALA A 100 -61.94 23.87 -3.30
CA ALA A 100 -61.09 24.87 -2.69
C ALA A 100 -59.88 25.01 -3.61
N GLU A 101 -59.76 26.19 -4.19
CA GLU A 101 -58.55 26.64 -4.86
C GLU A 101 -57.41 26.64 -3.84
N GLU A 102 -56.65 25.57 -3.78
CA GLU A 102 -55.26 25.66 -3.32
C GLU A 102 -54.43 26.20 -4.46
N GLY A 103 -54.45 27.53 -4.57
CA GLY A 103 -53.39 28.31 -5.19
C GLY A 103 -52.10 28.11 -4.38
N THR A 104 -51.43 26.99 -4.59
CA THR A 104 -50.00 26.86 -4.36
C THR A 104 -49.38 26.61 -5.73
N SER A 105 -48.65 27.60 -6.23
CA SER A 105 -47.81 27.48 -7.41
C SER A 105 -46.89 26.27 -7.23
N GLY A 106 -47.15 25.20 -7.97
CA GLY A 106 -46.45 23.91 -7.93
C GLY A 106 -47.34 22.67 -7.81
N GLY A 107 -48.67 22.81 -7.75
CA GLY A 107 -49.60 21.71 -7.48
C GLY A 107 -49.71 20.65 -8.58
N ALA A 108 -50.36 19.51 -8.26
CA ALA A 108 -50.51 18.34 -9.15
C ALA A 108 -51.06 18.66 -10.56
N LYS A 109 -51.90 19.70 -10.68
CA LYS A 109 -52.42 20.17 -11.98
C LYS A 109 -51.33 20.75 -12.88
N GLU A 110 -50.35 21.45 -12.33
CA GLU A 110 -49.23 22.01 -13.09
C GLU A 110 -48.25 20.91 -13.50
N PHE A 111 -48.05 19.90 -12.66
CA PHE A 111 -47.26 18.73 -13.00
C PHE A 111 -47.88 17.90 -14.13
N LEU A 112 -49.20 17.68 -14.11
CA LEU A 112 -49.91 17.01 -15.20
C LEU A 112 -49.83 17.82 -16.50
N ALA A 113 -50.01 19.14 -16.43
CA ALA A 113 -49.89 20.01 -17.60
C ALA A 113 -48.48 20.01 -18.21
N PHE A 114 -47.43 19.90 -17.39
CA PHE A 114 -46.05 19.76 -17.86
C PHE A 114 -45.80 18.43 -18.58
N LEU A 115 -46.35 17.32 -18.06
CA LEU A 115 -46.20 16.01 -18.70
C LEU A 115 -46.95 15.91 -20.04
N GLU A 116 -48.04 16.65 -20.19
CA GLU A 116 -48.82 16.70 -21.43
C GLU A 116 -48.22 17.62 -22.51
N GLN A 117 -47.23 18.46 -22.17
CA GLN A 117 -46.59 19.31 -23.16
C GLN A 117 -45.66 18.49 -24.07
N ASP A 118 -45.91 18.58 -25.38
CA ASP A 118 -45.04 18.00 -26.41
C ASP A 118 -43.63 18.59 -26.34
N LEU A 119 -42.60 17.73 -26.43
CA LEU A 119 -41.22 18.18 -26.53
C LEU A 119 -41.05 19.08 -27.77
N PRO A 120 -40.26 20.16 -27.69
CA PRO A 120 -40.04 21.05 -28.82
C PRO A 120 -39.51 20.25 -30.01
N LYS A 121 -40.14 20.44 -31.19
CA LYS A 121 -39.67 19.87 -32.45
C LYS A 121 -38.22 20.30 -32.63
N ARG A 122 -37.29 19.34 -32.79
CA ARG A 122 -35.90 19.65 -33.08
C ARG A 122 -35.86 20.48 -34.36
N GLU A 123 -35.53 21.77 -34.23
CA GLU A 123 -35.29 22.60 -35.40
C GLU A 123 -34.10 22.00 -36.16
N ALA A 124 -34.32 21.71 -37.44
CA ALA A 124 -33.24 21.31 -38.33
C ALA A 124 -32.34 22.53 -38.52
N HIS A 125 -31.23 22.59 -37.78
CA HIS A 125 -30.16 23.51 -38.09
C HIS A 125 -29.63 23.16 -39.49
N HIS A 126 -29.95 24.01 -40.47
CA HIS A 126 -29.31 24.03 -41.78
C HIS A 126 -27.86 24.49 -41.64
#